data_AF-A0A3Z6QKE7-F1
#
_entry.id   AF-A0A3Z6QKE7-F1
#
_cell.length_a   1.000
_cell.length_b   1.000
_cell.length_c   1.000
_cell.angle_alpha   90.00
_cell.angle_beta   90.00
_cell.angle_gamma   90.00
#
_symmetry.space_group_name_H-M   'P 1'
#
loop_
_entity.id
_entity.type
_entity.pdbx_description
1 polymer ?
#
loop_
_entity_poly.entity_id
_entity_poly.type
_entity_poly.pdbx_seq_one_letter_code
_entity_poly.pdbx_strand_id
1 'polypeptide(L)'
;MTSPISTVIPEITIHDNRPVTTSVSVANFFGKQHKNVIQRLETLDCSPTFNRLNFQPVEYTDAKGENRPAYEMTKDGFVFLVMGFTGKKAARFKEAYIAEFNRMEEEIRQQKNDMIFGDSRTLVIHLDEHGNIKSTEKVPDDSVVCTFQSFKFWVERNGWLVIRRDDLTELFNETLRKIGLPATLPNPQ
;
A
#
# COMPACT_ATOMS: atom_id res chain seq x y z
N MET A 1 -27.61 -4.21 20.62
CA MET A 1 -27.19 -4.65 19.27
C MET A 1 -25.73 -4.27 19.12
N THR A 2 -24.84 -5.26 19.05
CA THR A 2 -23.38 -5.05 18.91
C THR A 2 -23.03 -5.01 17.44
N SER A 3 -22.63 -3.83 16.95
CA SER A 3 -22.09 -3.67 15.61
C SER A 3 -20.87 -4.59 15.41
N PRO A 4 -20.65 -5.14 14.20
CA PRO A 4 -19.49 -5.98 13.93
C PRO A 4 -18.21 -5.19 14.22
N ILE A 5 -17.41 -5.69 15.16
CA ILE A 5 -16.10 -5.12 15.48
C ILE A 5 -15.22 -5.36 14.24
N SER A 6 -14.96 -4.30 13.47
CA SER A 6 -13.97 -4.32 12.40
C SER A 6 -12.66 -4.89 12.93
N THR A 7 -12.22 -6.02 12.39
CA THR A 7 -11.14 -6.83 12.97
C THR A 7 -9.74 -6.29 12.63
N VAL A 8 -9.63 -5.33 11.70
CA VAL A 8 -8.34 -4.95 11.10
C VAL A 8 -8.00 -3.47 11.30
N ILE A 9 -8.98 -2.58 11.27
CA ILE A 9 -8.81 -1.11 11.41
C ILE A 9 -10.02 -0.50 12.14
N PRO A 10 -9.88 0.67 12.80
CA PRO A 10 -11.03 1.42 13.28
C PRO A 10 -11.95 1.81 12.12
N GLU A 11 -13.20 2.13 12.44
CA GLU A 11 -14.17 2.63 11.46
C GLU A 11 -13.66 3.89 10.77
N ILE A 12 -13.81 3.94 9.44
CA ILE A 12 -13.40 5.07 8.59
C ILE A 12 -14.63 5.59 7.86
N THR A 13 -14.82 6.90 7.87
CA THR A 13 -15.85 7.62 7.12
C THR A 13 -15.20 8.58 6.13
N ILE A 14 -15.98 9.06 5.14
CA ILE A 14 -15.54 10.12 4.23
C ILE A 14 -16.16 11.43 4.67
N HIS A 15 -15.33 12.40 5.01
CA HIS A 15 -15.74 13.78 5.32
C HIS A 15 -14.90 14.72 4.43
N ASP A 16 -15.56 15.67 3.74
CA ASP A 16 -14.91 16.57 2.77
C ASP A 16 -14.00 15.87 1.75
N ASN A 17 -14.45 14.73 1.21
CA ASN A 17 -13.72 13.90 0.25
C ASN A 17 -12.37 13.38 0.78
N ARG A 18 -12.24 13.26 2.11
CA ARG A 18 -11.06 12.70 2.79
C ARG A 18 -11.48 11.58 3.73
N PRO A 19 -10.70 10.49 3.82
CA PRO A 19 -10.92 9.45 4.81
C PRO A 19 -10.54 9.96 6.20
N VAL A 20 -11.48 9.83 7.14
CA VAL A 20 -11.33 10.24 8.54
C VAL A 20 -11.79 9.12 9.48
N THR A 21 -11.34 9.17 10.74
CA THR A 21 -11.84 8.32 11.82
C THR A 21 -12.11 9.15 13.06
N THR A 22 -12.80 8.60 14.06
CA THR A 22 -13.12 9.32 15.30
C THR A 22 -12.38 8.75 16.50
N SER A 23 -12.17 9.58 17.52
CA SER A 23 -11.59 9.14 18.79
C SER A 23 -12.43 8.05 19.47
N VAL A 24 -13.74 7.98 19.22
CA VAL A 24 -14.64 6.92 19.68
C VAL A 24 -14.33 5.60 18.96
N SER A 25 -14.24 5.63 17.63
CA SER A 25 -13.90 4.45 16.81
C SER A 25 -12.51 3.91 17.15
N VAL A 26 -11.53 4.81 17.35
CA VAL A 26 -10.17 4.45 17.82
C VAL A 26 -10.21 3.81 19.20
N ALA A 27 -10.94 4.39 20.16
CA ALA A 27 -11.08 3.85 21.51
C ALA A 27 -11.68 2.43 21.50
N ASN A 28 -12.77 2.24 20.76
CA ASN A 28 -13.44 0.96 20.59
C ASN A 28 -12.52 -0.08 19.96
N PHE A 29 -11.83 0.27 18.87
CA PHE A 29 -10.93 -0.64 18.17
C PHE A 29 -9.78 -1.12 19.05
N PHE A 30 -9.08 -0.21 19.74
CA PHE A 30 -7.96 -0.55 20.61
C PHE A 30 -8.35 -1.05 22.00
N GLY A 31 -9.66 -1.09 22.32
CA GLY A 31 -10.15 -1.48 23.65
C GLY A 31 -9.69 -0.52 24.75
N LYS A 32 -9.62 0.78 24.44
CA LYS A 32 -9.23 1.84 25.38
C LYS A 32 -10.47 2.62 25.82
N GLN A 33 -10.44 3.17 27.03
CA GLN A 33 -11.49 4.11 27.45
C GLN A 33 -11.40 5.38 26.61
N HIS A 34 -12.53 5.85 26.07
CA HIS A 34 -12.58 7.05 25.22
C HIS A 34 -11.99 8.28 25.92
N LYS A 35 -12.29 8.48 27.20
CA LYS A 35 -11.70 9.56 28.02
C LYS A 35 -10.17 9.58 28.01
N ASN A 36 -9.52 8.41 27.98
CA ASN A 36 -8.06 8.31 27.96
C ASN A 36 -7.49 8.62 26.57
N VAL A 37 -8.26 8.35 25.50
CA VAL A 37 -7.90 8.73 24.13
C VAL A 37 -7.98 10.25 23.97
N ILE A 38 -9.04 10.88 24.50
CA ILE A 38 -9.18 12.34 24.55
C ILE A 38 -8.02 12.98 25.30
N GLN A 39 -7.74 12.53 26.52
CA GLN A 39 -6.61 13.03 27.30
C GLN A 39 -5.29 12.89 26.54
N ARG A 40 -5.10 11.78 25.80
CA ARG A 40 -3.89 11.59 25.01
C ARG A 40 -3.80 12.59 23.85
N LEU A 41 -4.90 12.84 23.14
CA LEU A 41 -4.98 13.83 22.05
C LEU A 41 -4.65 15.24 22.53
N GLU A 42 -5.15 15.63 23.71
CA GLU A 42 -4.90 16.94 24.33
C GLU A 42 -3.45 17.13 24.81
N THR A 43 -2.73 16.02 25.02
CA THR A 43 -1.35 16.01 25.53
C THR A 43 -0.34 15.55 24.47
N LEU A 44 -0.73 15.49 23.19
CA LEU A 44 0.17 15.14 22.10
C LEU A 44 1.21 16.24 21.91
N ASP A 45 2.48 15.84 22.01
CA ASP A 45 3.61 16.70 21.69
C ASP A 45 3.83 16.73 20.17
N CYS A 46 3.05 17.57 19.49
CA CYS A 46 3.11 17.80 18.05
C CYS A 46 3.02 19.28 17.76
N SER A 47 3.48 19.70 16.56
CA SER A 47 3.43 21.12 16.20
C SER A 47 1.97 21.62 16.14
N PRO A 48 1.70 22.89 16.49
CA PRO A 48 0.34 23.44 16.41
C PRO A 48 -0.28 23.31 15.02
N THR A 49 0.53 23.44 13.97
CA THR A 49 0.09 23.25 12.58
C THR A 49 -0.33 21.81 12.31
N PHE A 50 0.46 20.83 12.77
CA PHE A 50 0.10 19.41 12.63
C PHE A 50 -1.17 19.10 13.40
N ASN A 51 -1.30 19.60 14.63
CA ASN A 51 -2.47 19.38 15.46
C ASN A 51 -3.75 19.86 14.75
N ARG A 52 -3.76 21.14 14.32
CA ARG A 52 -4.91 21.77 13.65
C ARG A 52 -5.33 21.07 12.35
N LEU A 53 -4.38 20.52 11.60
CA LEU A 53 -4.67 19.88 10.31
C LEU A 53 -5.17 18.44 10.45
N ASN A 54 -4.91 17.79 11.60
CA ASN A 54 -5.12 16.36 11.76
C ASN A 54 -6.10 15.99 12.86
N PHE A 55 -6.46 16.92 13.75
CA PHE A 55 -7.40 16.70 14.84
C PHE A 55 -8.44 17.82 14.88
N GLN A 56 -9.69 17.48 14.57
CA GLN A 56 -10.82 18.41 14.60
C GLN A 56 -11.74 18.04 15.77
N PRO A 57 -12.01 18.96 16.72
CA PRO A 57 -13.02 18.75 17.75
C PRO A 57 -14.40 18.57 17.13
N VAL A 58 -15.12 17.55 17.57
CA VAL A 58 -16.50 17.25 17.15
C VAL A 58 -17.31 16.79 18.37
N GLU A 59 -18.61 16.66 18.20
CA GLU A 59 -19.49 16.06 19.21
C GLU A 59 -20.11 14.78 18.66
N TYR A 60 -20.43 13.86 19.55
CA TYR A 60 -21.25 12.70 19.23
C TYR A 60 -22.30 12.49 20.31
N THR A 61 -23.44 11.94 19.92
CA THR A 61 -24.49 11.53 20.86
C THR A 61 -24.17 10.13 21.39
N ASP A 62 -24.04 10.00 22.70
CA ASP A 62 -23.77 8.72 23.34
C ASP A 62 -25.03 7.84 23.46
N ALA A 63 -24.87 6.63 24.00
CA ALA A 63 -25.97 5.68 24.17
C ALA A 63 -27.08 6.16 25.13
N LYS A 64 -26.84 7.22 25.91
CA LYS A 64 -27.82 7.84 26.81
C LYS A 64 -28.51 9.05 26.16
N GLY A 65 -28.16 9.39 24.93
CA GLY A 65 -28.67 10.58 24.25
C GLY A 65 -27.94 11.86 24.63
N GLU A 66 -26.81 11.79 25.34
CA GLU A 66 -26.05 12.96 25.76
C GLU A 66 -24.99 13.31 24.71
N ASN A 67 -24.83 14.59 24.39
CA ASN A 67 -23.74 15.05 23.55
C ASN A 67 -22.42 15.01 24.34
N ARG A 68 -21.42 14.36 23.75
CA ARG A 68 -20.09 14.16 24.33
C ARG A 68 -19.02 14.68 23.36
N PRO A 69 -17.92 15.27 23.87
CA PRO A 69 -16.82 15.72 23.03
C PRO A 69 -16.08 14.51 22.43
N ALA A 70 -15.69 14.63 21.17
CA ALA A 70 -14.84 13.69 20.46
C ALA A 70 -13.89 14.46 19.52
N TYR A 71 -13.03 13.72 18.82
CA TYR A 71 -12.18 14.28 17.77
C TYR A 71 -12.38 13.45 16.51
N GLU A 72 -12.58 14.13 15.40
CA GLU A 72 -12.35 13.59 14.06
C GLU A 72 -10.86 13.74 13.75
N MET A 73 -10.27 12.72 13.11
CA MET A 73 -8.86 12.73 12.76
C MET A 73 -8.60 12.14 11.39
N THR A 74 -7.60 12.70 10.71
CA THR A 74 -7.09 12.20 9.43
C THR A 74 -6.30 10.91 9.62
N LYS A 75 -5.92 10.27 8.52
CA LYS A 75 -4.95 9.17 8.50
C LYS A 75 -3.66 9.52 9.27
N ASP A 76 -3.11 10.71 9.05
CA ASP A 76 -1.83 11.10 9.62
C ASP A 76 -1.96 11.36 11.14
N GLY A 77 -3.05 12.00 11.56
CA GLY A 77 -3.37 12.16 12.98
C GLY A 77 -3.59 10.83 13.69
N PHE A 78 -4.31 9.91 13.05
CA PHE A 78 -4.52 8.56 13.55
C PHE A 78 -3.20 7.80 13.74
N VAL A 79 -2.34 7.78 12.71
CA VAL A 79 -1.02 7.11 12.80
C VAL A 79 -0.20 7.73 13.93
N PHE A 80 -0.12 9.06 14.01
CA PHE A 80 0.62 9.76 15.06
C PHE A 80 0.14 9.36 16.47
N LEU A 81 -1.17 9.33 16.70
CA LEU A 81 -1.77 8.90 17.96
C LEU A 81 -1.41 7.44 18.30
N VAL A 82 -1.56 6.53 17.34
CA VAL A 82 -1.38 5.08 17.56
C VAL A 82 0.09 4.71 17.81
N MET A 83 1.05 5.47 17.29
CA MET A 83 2.47 5.25 17.60
C MET A 83 2.76 5.34 19.11
N GLY A 84 2.01 6.17 19.84
CA GLY A 84 2.09 6.27 21.30
C GLY A 84 1.31 5.20 22.07
N PHE A 85 0.57 4.30 21.40
CA PHE A 85 -0.23 3.27 22.07
C PHE A 85 0.58 2.02 22.41
N THR A 86 0.20 1.42 23.54
CA THR A 86 0.67 0.13 24.03
C THR A 86 -0.45 -0.93 23.99
N GLY A 87 -0.07 -2.21 24.02
CA GLY A 87 -0.95 -3.38 24.03
C GLY A 87 -0.89 -4.22 22.74
N LYS A 88 -1.43 -5.46 22.78
CA LYS A 88 -1.33 -6.44 21.68
C LYS A 88 -1.89 -5.92 20.34
N LYS A 89 -3.04 -5.21 20.35
CA LYS A 89 -3.63 -4.64 19.13
C LYS A 89 -2.76 -3.52 18.53
N ALA A 90 -2.18 -2.66 19.38
CA ALA A 90 -1.27 -1.60 18.95
C ALA A 90 0.04 -2.18 18.42
N ALA A 91 0.57 -3.25 19.03
CA ALA A 91 1.75 -3.96 18.52
C ALA A 91 1.50 -4.53 17.12
N ARG A 92 0.38 -5.25 16.92
CA ARG A 92 -0.01 -5.79 15.60
C ARG A 92 -0.17 -4.70 14.53
N PHE A 93 -0.77 -3.56 14.89
CA PHE A 93 -0.87 -2.43 13.96
C PHE A 93 0.51 -1.89 13.57
N LYS A 94 1.41 -1.70 14.54
CA LYS A 94 2.77 -1.21 14.29
C LYS A 94 3.59 -2.18 13.44
N GLU A 95 3.50 -3.48 13.70
CA GLU A 95 4.12 -4.53 12.89
C GLU A 95 3.60 -4.52 11.45
N ALA A 96 2.27 -4.43 11.26
CA ALA A 96 1.67 -4.35 9.93
C ALA A 96 2.11 -3.07 9.17
N TYR A 97 2.18 -1.93 9.86
CA TYR A 97 2.67 -0.68 9.28
C TYR A 97 4.14 -0.78 8.87
N ILE A 98 5.00 -1.39 9.70
CA ILE A 98 6.42 -1.63 9.38
C ILE A 98 6.55 -2.61 8.20
N ALA A 99 5.77 -3.68 8.18
CA ALA A 99 5.79 -4.65 7.09
C ALA A 99 5.42 -4.01 5.74
N GLU A 100 4.43 -3.11 5.74
CA GLU A 100 4.04 -2.37 4.54
C GLU A 100 5.14 -1.40 4.09
N PHE A 101 5.83 -0.74 5.02
CA PHE A 101 6.98 0.10 4.69
C PHE A 101 8.12 -0.71 4.06
N ASN A 102 8.45 -1.88 4.62
CA ASN A 102 9.46 -2.78 4.06
C ASN A 102 9.05 -3.31 2.68
N ARG A 103 7.75 -3.59 2.46
CA ARG A 103 7.21 -3.99 1.16
C ARG A 103 7.43 -2.88 0.12
N MET A 104 7.11 -1.64 0.46
CA MET A 104 7.34 -0.48 -0.41
C MET A 104 8.84 -0.23 -0.66
N GLU A 105 9.68 -0.38 0.36
CA GLU A 105 11.14 -0.27 0.21
C GLU A 105 11.68 -1.34 -0.76
N GLU A 106 11.20 -2.59 -0.63
CA GLU A 106 11.54 -3.68 -1.53
C GLU A 106 11.12 -3.39 -2.96
N GLU A 107 9.89 -2.90 -3.17
CA GLU A 107 9.39 -2.49 -4.49
C GLU A 107 10.30 -1.40 -5.11
N ILE A 108 10.67 -0.37 -4.35
CA ILE A 108 11.56 0.69 -4.83
C ILE A 108 12.97 0.14 -5.09
N ARG A 109 13.46 -0.79 -4.26
CA ARG A 109 14.77 -1.43 -4.45
C ARG A 109 14.80 -2.27 -5.72
N GLN A 110 13.73 -3.00 -6.01
CA GLN A 110 13.57 -3.75 -7.26
C GLN A 110 13.36 -2.83 -8.47
N GLN A 111 12.94 -1.58 -8.26
CA GLN A 111 12.88 -0.54 -9.28
C GLN A 111 14.25 0.13 -9.54
N LYS A 112 15.34 -0.26 -8.88
CA LYS A 112 16.68 0.14 -9.35
C LYS A 112 16.86 -0.41 -10.77
N ASN A 113 17.03 0.54 -11.69
CA ASN A 113 16.97 0.34 -13.12
C ASN A 113 18.24 -0.38 -13.61
N ASP A 114 18.25 -1.71 -13.53
CA ASP A 114 19.32 -2.55 -14.07
C ASP A 114 19.13 -2.80 -15.58
N MET A 115 18.73 -1.78 -16.33
CA MET A 115 18.75 -1.82 -17.79
C MET A 115 20.11 -1.31 -18.26
N ILE A 116 20.96 -2.23 -18.68
CA ILE A 116 22.25 -1.93 -19.28
C ILE A 116 22.05 -1.93 -20.80
N PHE A 117 22.03 -0.75 -21.40
CA PHE A 117 22.00 -0.61 -22.85
C PHE A 117 23.37 -0.99 -23.41
N GLY A 118 23.36 -1.82 -24.44
CA GLY A 118 24.58 -2.23 -25.11
C GLY A 118 25.31 -1.03 -25.71
N ASP A 119 26.63 -1.07 -25.60
CA ASP A 119 27.52 -0.15 -26.28
C ASP A 119 28.81 -0.87 -26.66
N SER A 120 29.77 -0.13 -27.20
CA SER A 120 31.08 -0.67 -27.59
C SER A 120 31.85 -1.40 -26.47
N ARG A 121 31.47 -1.23 -25.19
CA ARG A 121 32.17 -1.74 -24.01
C ARG A 121 31.34 -2.69 -23.15
N THR A 122 30.08 -2.92 -23.51
CA THR A 122 29.17 -3.74 -22.69
C THR A 122 29.33 -5.22 -23.02
N LEU A 123 29.53 -6.04 -21.99
CA LEU A 123 29.69 -7.49 -22.10
C LEU A 123 28.73 -8.22 -21.16
N VAL A 124 28.17 -9.34 -21.62
CA VAL A 124 27.56 -10.35 -20.74
C VAL A 124 28.63 -11.37 -20.37
N ILE A 125 28.82 -11.61 -19.08
CA ILE A 125 29.75 -12.61 -18.55
C ILE A 125 28.92 -13.78 -18.01
N HIS A 126 29.14 -14.97 -18.55
CA HIS A 126 28.56 -16.19 -17.98
C HIS A 126 29.55 -16.78 -16.99
N LEU A 127 29.09 -17.03 -15.76
CA LEU A 127 29.88 -17.67 -14.72
C LEU A 127 29.50 -19.16 -14.61
N ASP A 128 30.45 -20.00 -14.19
CA ASP A 128 30.19 -21.38 -13.78
C ASP A 128 29.70 -21.48 -12.33
N GLU A 129 29.41 -22.70 -11.85
CA GLU A 129 28.94 -22.96 -10.48
C GLU A 129 29.95 -22.56 -9.39
N HIS A 130 31.22 -22.36 -9.76
CA HIS A 130 32.28 -21.93 -8.85
C HIS A 130 32.58 -20.42 -8.95
N GLY A 131 31.83 -19.69 -9.79
CA GLY A 131 32.00 -18.25 -9.99
C GLY A 131 33.13 -17.88 -10.96
N ASN A 132 33.71 -18.83 -11.70
CA ASN A 132 34.71 -18.53 -12.72
C ASN A 132 34.05 -18.11 -14.04
N ILE A 133 34.76 -17.31 -14.85
CA ILE A 133 34.28 -16.92 -16.17
C ILE A 133 34.23 -18.15 -17.10
N LYS A 134 33.02 -18.52 -17.51
CA LYS A 134 32.76 -19.55 -18.52
C LYS A 134 32.81 -19.00 -19.93
N SER A 135 32.22 -17.82 -20.16
CA SER A 135 32.24 -17.13 -21.45
C SER A 135 31.95 -15.64 -21.30
N THR A 136 32.33 -14.86 -22.31
CA THR A 136 31.94 -13.47 -22.46
C THR A 136 31.34 -13.22 -23.85
N GLU A 137 30.30 -12.40 -23.92
CA GLU A 137 29.63 -12.01 -25.17
C GLU A 137 29.46 -10.49 -25.20
N LYS A 138 29.72 -9.86 -26.35
CA LYS A 138 29.47 -8.43 -26.51
C LYS A 138 27.98 -8.18 -26.67
N VAL A 139 27.45 -7.22 -25.91
CA VAL A 139 26.06 -6.77 -26.08
C VAL A 139 25.99 -5.86 -27.32
N PRO A 140 25.12 -6.15 -28.30
CA PRO A 140 24.91 -5.27 -29.45
C PRO A 140 24.41 -3.89 -29.03
N ASP A 141 24.76 -2.85 -29.79
CA ASP A 141 24.45 -1.44 -29.49
C ASP A 141 22.93 -1.14 -29.44
N ASP A 142 22.10 -1.98 -30.07
CA ASP A 142 20.63 -1.89 -30.11
C ASP A 142 19.93 -2.81 -29.11
N SER A 143 20.70 -3.48 -28.25
CA SER A 143 20.20 -4.46 -27.28
C SER A 143 20.25 -3.93 -25.85
N VAL A 144 19.44 -4.51 -24.97
CA VAL A 144 19.43 -4.18 -23.55
C VAL A 144 19.50 -5.44 -22.71
N VAL A 145 20.36 -5.42 -21.68
CA VAL A 145 20.45 -6.48 -20.68
C VAL A 145 19.70 -6.01 -19.45
N CYS A 146 18.68 -6.76 -19.05
CA CYS A 146 17.88 -6.46 -17.87
C CYS A 146 17.16 -7.72 -17.37
N THR A 147 16.63 -7.65 -16.14
CA THR A 147 15.74 -8.70 -15.64
C THR A 147 14.39 -8.63 -16.36
N PHE A 148 13.64 -9.74 -16.38
CA PHE A 148 12.28 -9.74 -16.91
C PHE A 148 11.37 -8.71 -16.21
N GLN A 149 11.58 -8.47 -14.90
CA GLN A 149 10.80 -7.48 -14.15
C GLN A 149 11.11 -6.05 -14.62
N SER A 150 12.39 -5.72 -14.79
CA SER A 150 12.82 -4.43 -15.32
C SER A 150 12.28 -4.20 -16.74
N PHE A 151 12.33 -5.22 -17.59
CA PHE A 151 11.74 -5.18 -18.94
C PHE A 151 10.22 -4.92 -18.88
N LYS A 152 9.48 -5.73 -18.12
CA LYS A 152 8.02 -5.62 -17.96
C LYS A 152 7.62 -4.21 -17.48
N PHE A 153 8.29 -3.72 -16.45
CA PHE A 153 8.06 -2.37 -15.94
C PHE A 153 8.33 -1.29 -16.99
N TRP A 154 9.45 -1.40 -17.72
CA TRP A 154 9.83 -0.43 -18.75
C TRP A 154 8.79 -0.37 -19.86
N VAL A 155 8.33 -1.49 -20.39
CA VAL A 155 7.32 -1.49 -21.47
C VAL A 155 5.94 -1.05 -20.96
N GLU A 156 5.54 -1.41 -19.73
CA GLU A 156 4.29 -0.95 -19.10
C GLU A 156 4.24 0.57 -18.94
N ARG A 157 5.36 1.18 -18.53
CA ARG A 157 5.48 2.64 -18.46
C ARG A 157 5.40 3.31 -19.84
N ASN A 158 5.77 2.61 -20.89
CA ASN A 158 5.68 3.07 -22.28
C ASN A 158 4.35 2.68 -22.97
N GLY A 159 3.35 2.23 -22.20
CA GLY A 159 2.00 1.97 -22.69
C GLY A 159 1.75 0.56 -23.22
N TRP A 160 2.67 -0.38 -22.99
CA TRP A 160 2.56 -1.77 -23.44
C TRP A 160 2.21 -2.70 -22.28
N LEU A 161 1.26 -3.61 -22.47
CA LEU A 161 0.94 -4.64 -21.47
C LEU A 161 1.77 -5.91 -21.72
N VAL A 162 2.45 -6.42 -20.69
CA VAL A 162 3.11 -7.74 -20.73
C VAL A 162 2.35 -8.71 -19.84
N ILE A 163 1.78 -9.73 -20.49
CA ILE A 163 0.95 -10.75 -19.86
C ILE A 163 1.30 -12.11 -20.46
N ARG A 164 1.30 -13.16 -19.65
CA ARG A 164 1.49 -14.51 -20.19
C ARG A 164 0.30 -14.88 -21.04
N ARG A 165 0.53 -15.65 -22.09
CA ARG A 165 -0.52 -16.07 -23.02
C ARG A 165 -1.70 -16.74 -22.33
N ASP A 166 -1.42 -17.56 -21.32
CA ASP A 166 -2.45 -18.28 -20.57
C ASP A 166 -3.33 -17.31 -19.77
N ASP A 167 -2.71 -16.33 -19.10
CA ASP A 167 -3.38 -15.29 -18.32
C ASP A 167 -4.20 -14.32 -19.21
N LEU A 168 -3.76 -14.09 -20.46
CA LEU A 168 -4.49 -13.28 -21.43
C LEU A 168 -5.86 -13.88 -21.75
N THR A 169 -5.93 -15.21 -21.87
CA THR A 169 -7.17 -15.92 -22.18
C THR A 169 -8.17 -15.76 -21.04
N GLU A 170 -7.70 -15.83 -19.79
CA GLU A 170 -8.54 -15.63 -18.60
C GLU A 170 -9.06 -14.19 -18.50
N LEU A 171 -8.19 -13.19 -18.68
CA LEU A 171 -8.56 -11.77 -18.67
C LEU A 171 -9.61 -11.43 -19.75
N PHE A 172 -9.44 -11.96 -20.96
CA PHE A 172 -10.42 -11.80 -22.04
C PHE A 172 -11.75 -12.48 -21.70
N ASN A 173 -11.70 -13.70 -21.18
CA ASN A 173 -12.91 -14.45 -20.82
C ASN A 173 -13.68 -13.75 -19.69
N GLU A 174 -13.01 -13.20 -18.69
CA GLU A 174 -13.64 -12.40 -17.65
C GLU A 174 -14.25 -11.11 -18.21
N THR A 175 -13.55 -10.42 -19.11
CA THR A 175 -14.03 -9.18 -19.72
C THR A 175 -15.27 -9.44 -20.58
N LEU A 176 -15.24 -10.48 -21.42
CA LEU A 176 -16.38 -10.91 -22.26
C LEU A 176 -17.59 -11.31 -21.41
N ARG A 177 -17.37 -12.02 -20.29
CA ARG A 177 -18.43 -12.33 -19.31
C ARG A 177 -19.04 -11.06 -18.68
N LYS A 178 -18.21 -10.06 -18.33
CA LYS A 178 -18.68 -8.80 -17.73
C LYS A 178 -19.51 -7.96 -18.70
N ILE A 179 -19.27 -8.06 -20.00
CA ILE A 179 -20.02 -7.33 -21.04
C ILE A 179 -21.08 -8.18 -21.77
N GLY A 180 -21.33 -9.41 -21.29
CA GLY A 180 -22.40 -10.27 -21.79
C GLY A 180 -22.16 -10.91 -23.17
N LEU A 181 -20.91 -10.98 -23.63
CA LEU A 181 -20.54 -11.58 -24.91
C LEU A 181 -19.96 -13.00 -24.72
N PRO A 182 -20.19 -13.92 -25.66
CA PRO A 182 -19.65 -15.27 -25.59
C PRO A 182 -18.10 -15.25 -25.69
N ALA A 183 -17.47 -16.00 -24.79
CA ALA A 183 -16.03 -16.17 -24.72
C ALA A 183 -15.54 -17.10 -25.84
N THR A 184 -15.22 -16.54 -27.01
CA THR A 184 -14.49 -17.26 -28.07
C THR A 184 -13.42 -16.36 -28.66
N LEU A 185 -12.15 -16.65 -28.37
CA LEU A 185 -11.03 -16.03 -29.07
C LEU A 185 -10.99 -16.56 -30.52
N PRO A 186 -10.87 -15.71 -31.55
CA PRO A 186 -10.47 -16.17 -32.87
C PRO A 186 -9.03 -16.69 -32.80
N ASN A 187 -8.80 -17.85 -33.40
CA ASN A 187 -7.48 -18.46 -33.49
C ASN A 187 -6.56 -17.55 -34.31
N PRO A 188 -5.46 -17.00 -33.76
CA PRO A 188 -4.51 -16.23 -34.56
C PRO A 188 -3.73 -17.18 -35.47
N GLN A 189 -3.63 -16.83 -36.76
CA GLN A 189 -2.66 -17.44 -37.69
C GLN A 189 -1.23 -17.05 -37.31
#